data_AF-A0AB74VHZ6-F1
#
_entry.id   AF-A0AB74VHZ6-F1
#
_cell.length_a   1.000
_cell.length_b   1.000
_cell.length_c   1.000
_cell.angle_alpha   90.00
_cell.angle_beta   90.00
_cell.angle_gamma   90.00
#
_symmetry.space_group_name_H-M   'P 1'
#
loop_
_entity.id
_entity.type
_entity.pdbx_description
1 polymer ?
#
loop_
_entity_poly.entity_id
_entity_poly.type
_entity_poly.pdbx_seq_one_letter_code
_entity_poly.pdbx_strand_id
1 'polypeptide(L)'
;MAERDLKFIYGNEIGIILGINAKKTIKELYEEKLEKGQSRHINLKEEYEEIYWFNTLKEILCKEFTIRSGKKVRKELKTIIDEEYEFMCCKVDRRIVGENSILLCSIYNGINFDEEINKNVFLECQHNMRVTKADKCYFACLINSRKFVFKEIHRDEKVISKIVNEEKVFFYDHILKEISPR
;
A
#
# COMPACT_ATOMS: atom_id res chain seq x y z
N MET A 1 -14.38 8.65 10.14
CA MET A 1 -13.47 8.44 8.98
C MET A 1 -12.33 9.41 9.18
N ALA A 2 -11.08 8.95 9.36
CA ALA A 2 -9.97 9.90 9.41
C ALA A 2 -9.85 10.53 8.03
N GLU A 3 -9.88 11.86 7.95
CA GLU A 3 -9.53 12.59 6.73
C GLU A 3 -8.18 12.06 6.24
N ARG A 4 -8.16 11.52 5.01
CA ARG A 4 -6.91 11.29 4.31
C ARG A 4 -6.33 12.66 4.03
N ASP A 5 -5.21 13.02 4.64
CA ASP A 5 -4.44 14.14 4.15
C ASP A 5 -3.90 13.74 2.77
N LEU A 6 -4.45 14.35 1.72
CA LEU A 6 -4.25 13.97 0.33
C LEU A 6 -2.81 14.20 -0.13
N LYS A 7 -2.02 14.91 0.68
CA LYS A 7 -0.59 15.09 0.48
C LYS A 7 0.24 13.85 0.83
N PHE A 8 -0.30 12.91 1.59
CA PHE A 8 0.46 11.70 1.93
C PHE A 8 0.59 10.75 0.75
N ILE A 9 1.74 10.08 0.65
CA ILE A 9 2.03 9.00 -0.27
C ILE A 9 1.93 7.67 0.48
N TYR A 10 1.12 6.76 -0.05
CA TYR A 10 0.91 5.42 0.48
C TYR A 10 1.72 4.39 -0.32
N GLY A 11 2.09 3.27 0.31
CA GLY A 11 2.93 2.26 -0.33
C GLY A 11 2.38 1.66 -1.63
N ASN A 12 1.05 1.60 -1.78
CA ASN A 12 0.42 1.12 -3.01
C ASN A 12 0.53 2.10 -4.19
N GLU A 13 1.04 3.32 -3.95
CA GLU A 13 1.20 4.38 -4.96
C GLU A 13 2.62 4.41 -5.56
N ILE A 14 3.60 3.73 -4.94
CA ILE A 14 5.00 3.73 -5.38
C ILE A 14 5.16 3.16 -6.77
N GLY A 15 4.45 2.08 -7.07
CA GLY A 15 4.47 1.49 -8.41
C GLY A 15 3.96 2.45 -9.49
N ILE A 16 3.06 3.37 -9.13
CA ILE A 16 2.54 4.41 -10.04
C ILE A 16 3.60 5.50 -10.23
N ILE A 17 4.21 5.96 -9.13
CA ILE A 17 5.30 6.96 -9.16
C ILE A 17 6.47 6.48 -10.02
N LEU A 18 6.81 5.19 -9.92
CA LEU A 18 7.88 4.56 -10.72
C LEU A 18 7.46 4.19 -12.15
N GLY A 19 6.20 4.42 -12.54
CA GLY A 19 5.70 4.14 -13.89
C GLY A 19 5.58 2.65 -14.24
N ILE A 20 5.51 1.76 -13.24
CA ILE A 20 5.38 0.30 -13.46
C ILE A 20 3.97 -0.24 -13.16
N ASN A 21 3.06 0.62 -12.71
CA ASN A 21 1.67 0.26 -12.47
C ASN A 21 0.92 0.18 -13.81
N ALA A 22 0.31 -0.98 -14.09
CA ALA A 22 -0.39 -1.21 -15.36
C ALA A 22 -1.77 -0.52 -15.45
N LYS A 23 -2.32 -0.05 -14.32
CA LYS A 23 -3.70 0.46 -14.22
C LYS A 23 -3.79 1.97 -14.10
N LYS A 24 -2.73 2.61 -13.60
CA LYS A 24 -2.73 4.04 -13.29
C LYS A 24 -1.37 4.66 -13.56
N THR A 25 -1.38 5.79 -14.24
CA THR A 25 -0.22 6.61 -14.59
C THR A 25 0.12 7.60 -13.48
N ILE A 26 1.36 8.10 -13.48
CA ILE A 26 1.82 9.13 -12.55
C ILE A 26 1.02 10.44 -12.68
N LYS A 27 0.57 10.78 -13.89
CA LYS A 27 -0.27 11.96 -14.15
C LYS A 27 -1.66 11.82 -13.54
N GLU A 28 -2.31 10.67 -13.69
CA GLU A 28 -3.60 10.40 -13.05
C GLU A 28 -3.49 10.40 -11.52
N LEU A 29 -2.39 9.87 -10.96
CA LEU A 29 -2.14 9.96 -9.52
C LEU A 29 -1.97 11.42 -9.08
N TYR A 30 -1.17 12.21 -9.81
CA TYR A 30 -0.99 13.63 -9.54
C TYR A 30 -2.32 14.40 -9.56
N GLU A 31 -3.12 14.20 -10.60
CA GLU A 31 -4.46 14.79 -10.73
C GLU A 31 -5.35 14.37 -9.57
N GLU A 32 -5.35 13.09 -9.15
CA GLU A 32 -6.12 12.65 -7.98
C GLU A 32 -5.69 13.31 -6.67
N LYS A 33 -4.39 13.55 -6.49
CA LYS A 33 -3.85 14.19 -5.29
C LYS A 33 -4.24 15.67 -5.21
N LEU A 34 -4.37 16.34 -6.36
CA LEU A 34 -4.82 17.74 -6.45
C LEU A 34 -6.35 17.88 -6.47
N GLU A 35 -7.04 17.11 -7.30
CA GLU A 35 -8.49 17.19 -7.51
C GLU A 35 -9.31 16.69 -6.32
N LYS A 36 -8.82 15.76 -5.50
CA LYS A 36 -9.55 15.41 -4.27
C LYS A 36 -9.54 16.53 -3.22
N GLY A 37 -8.70 17.56 -3.41
CA GLY A 37 -8.84 18.85 -2.71
C GLY A 37 -10.00 19.71 -3.23
N GLN A 38 -10.57 19.37 -4.39
CA GLN A 38 -11.67 20.05 -5.06
C GLN A 38 -12.77 19.04 -5.45
N SER A 39 -13.54 18.60 -4.45
CA SER A 39 -14.87 17.96 -4.54
C SER A 39 -15.22 17.24 -5.86
N ARG A 40 -14.79 15.99 -6.05
CA ARG A 40 -15.39 15.11 -7.06
C ARG A 40 -16.82 14.68 -6.63
N HIS A 41 -17.77 14.66 -7.56
CA HIS A 41 -19.07 14.01 -7.39
C HIS A 41 -18.88 12.48 -7.35
N ILE A 42 -18.60 11.94 -6.16
CA ILE A 42 -18.44 10.50 -5.96
C ILE A 42 -19.81 9.87 -5.72
N ASN A 43 -20.10 8.73 -6.37
CA ASN A 43 -21.23 7.89 -5.99
C ASN A 43 -20.90 7.20 -4.66
N LEU A 44 -21.19 7.90 -3.56
CA LEU A 44 -20.85 7.50 -2.20
C LEU A 44 -21.37 6.09 -1.82
N LYS A 45 -22.43 5.60 -2.48
CA LYS A 45 -23.03 4.29 -2.17
C LYS A 45 -22.23 3.13 -2.76
N GLU A 46 -21.74 3.25 -3.99
CA GLU A 46 -20.92 2.23 -4.64
C GLU A 46 -19.53 2.16 -3.99
N GLU A 47 -18.93 3.33 -3.70
CA GLU A 47 -17.64 3.40 -3.00
C GLU A 47 -17.73 2.76 -1.60
N TYR A 48 -18.87 2.91 -0.92
CA TYR A 48 -19.10 2.28 0.38
C TYR A 48 -19.11 0.74 0.31
N GLU A 49 -19.80 0.14 -0.65
CA GLU A 49 -19.85 -1.32 -0.84
C GLU A 49 -18.46 -1.88 -1.14
N GLU A 50 -17.72 -1.26 -2.07
CA GLU A 50 -16.35 -1.69 -2.41
C GLU A 50 -15.42 -1.63 -1.20
N ILE A 51 -15.43 -0.52 -0.46
CA ILE A 51 -14.62 -0.34 0.75
C ILE A 51 -15.01 -1.36 1.82
N TYR A 52 -16.31 -1.60 2.02
CA TYR A 52 -16.81 -2.56 3.00
C TYR A 52 -16.33 -3.98 2.69
N TRP A 53 -16.56 -4.46 1.47
CA TRP A 53 -16.17 -5.82 1.07
C TRP A 53 -14.67 -6.00 1.03
N PHE A 54 -13.92 -4.99 0.55
CA PHE A 54 -12.47 -5.04 0.56
C PHE A 54 -11.91 -5.20 1.98
N ASN A 55 -12.39 -4.40 2.93
CA ASN A 55 -11.96 -4.51 4.32
C ASN A 55 -12.38 -5.84 4.95
N THR A 56 -13.61 -6.29 4.69
CA THR A 56 -14.14 -7.58 5.18
C THR A 56 -13.28 -8.75 4.69
N LEU A 57 -12.98 -8.78 3.39
CA LEU A 57 -12.13 -9.81 2.79
C LEU A 57 -10.70 -9.75 3.35
N LYS A 58 -10.13 -8.57 3.56
CA LYS A 58 -8.82 -8.42 4.23
C LYS A 58 -8.81 -9.01 5.64
N GLU A 59 -9.88 -8.85 6.42
CA GLU A 59 -9.97 -9.50 7.73
C GLU A 59 -9.96 -11.03 7.63
N ILE A 60 -10.62 -11.60 6.62
CA ILE A 60 -10.61 -13.03 6.33
C ILE A 60 -9.19 -13.49 5.97
N LEU A 61 -8.49 -12.74 5.11
CA LEU A 61 -7.10 -13.07 4.73
C LEU A 61 -6.14 -13.02 5.93
N CYS A 62 -6.31 -12.06 6.84
CA CYS A 62 -5.52 -12.00 8.07
C CYS A 62 -5.74 -13.23 8.97
N LYS A 63 -6.98 -13.72 9.06
CA LYS A 63 -7.32 -14.94 9.81
C LYS A 63 -6.70 -16.17 9.13
N GLU A 64 -6.83 -16.28 7.81
CA GLU A 64 -6.25 -17.39 7.04
C GLU A 64 -4.73 -17.44 7.16
N PHE A 65 -4.07 -16.27 7.10
CA PHE A 65 -2.64 -16.16 7.38
C PHE A 65 -2.29 -16.70 8.77
N THR A 66 -3.05 -16.34 9.80
CA THR A 66 -2.84 -16.82 11.19
C THR A 66 -2.94 -18.34 11.26
N ILE A 67 -3.94 -18.94 10.60
CA ILE A 67 -4.14 -20.40 10.57
C ILE A 67 -2.96 -21.10 9.90
N ARG A 68 -2.55 -20.66 8.71
CA ARG A 68 -1.50 -21.35 7.92
C ARG A 68 -0.09 -21.12 8.43
N SER A 69 0.21 -19.93 8.93
CA SER A 69 1.55 -19.59 9.42
C SER A 69 1.78 -19.95 10.88
N GLY A 70 0.70 -20.17 11.65
CA GLY A 70 0.75 -20.32 13.10
C GLY A 70 1.09 -19.03 13.87
N LYS A 71 1.22 -17.89 13.16
CA LYS A 71 1.62 -16.61 13.75
C LYS A 71 0.41 -15.82 14.24
N LYS A 72 0.50 -15.30 15.46
CA LYS A 72 -0.51 -14.38 16.00
C LYS A 72 -0.32 -12.99 15.39
N VAL A 73 -1.43 -12.33 15.07
CA VAL A 73 -1.45 -10.98 14.49
C VAL A 73 -2.26 -10.02 15.35
N ARG A 74 -1.92 -8.73 15.34
CA ARG A 74 -2.65 -7.66 16.03
C ARG A 74 -3.01 -6.53 15.07
N LYS A 75 -4.17 -5.89 15.31
CA LYS A 75 -4.61 -4.71 14.54
C LYS A 75 -3.71 -3.53 14.84
N GLU A 76 -3.38 -2.77 13.80
CA GLU A 76 -2.87 -1.40 13.88
C GLU A 76 -3.99 -0.48 13.38
N LEU A 77 -4.56 0.32 14.27
CA LEU A 77 -5.71 1.16 13.93
C LEU A 77 -5.29 2.51 13.35
N LYS A 78 -4.04 2.92 13.63
CA LYS A 78 -3.51 4.20 13.22
C LYS A 78 -2.91 4.12 11.81
N THR A 79 -3.11 5.17 11.03
CA THR A 79 -2.20 5.47 9.93
C THR A 79 -0.87 5.89 10.56
N ILE A 80 0.22 5.27 10.12
CA ILE A 80 1.57 5.58 10.58
C ILE A 80 2.17 6.54 9.57
N ILE A 81 2.73 7.64 10.06
CA ILE A 81 3.47 8.61 9.26
C ILE A 81 4.96 8.37 9.52
N ASP A 82 5.79 8.46 8.49
CA ASP A 82 7.24 8.33 8.66
C ASP A 82 7.78 9.49 9.51
N GLU A 83 8.69 9.19 10.43
CA GLU A 83 9.24 10.19 11.36
C GLU A 83 10.20 11.18 10.68
N GLU A 84 10.82 10.81 9.56
CA GLU A 84 11.75 11.66 8.82
C GLU A 84 11.10 12.31 7.60
N TYR A 85 10.15 11.62 6.98
CA TYR A 85 9.48 12.06 5.76
C TYR A 85 7.97 12.20 5.98
N GLU A 86 7.52 13.38 6.39
CA GLU A 86 6.12 13.64 6.76
C GLU A 86 5.12 13.36 5.63
N PHE A 87 5.56 13.37 4.37
CA PHE A 87 4.71 13.01 3.23
C PHE A 87 4.54 11.50 3.05
N MET A 88 5.33 10.64 3.68
CA MET A 88 5.21 9.19 3.59
C MET A 88 4.31 8.65 4.70
N CYS A 89 3.35 7.79 4.35
CA CYS A 89 2.55 7.11 5.36
C CYS A 89 2.20 5.68 4.95
N CYS A 90 1.70 4.90 5.90
CA CYS A 90 1.14 3.59 5.63
C CYS A 90 0.02 3.24 6.59
N LYS A 91 -0.85 2.34 6.14
CA LYS A 91 -1.82 1.65 6.98
C LYS A 91 -1.63 0.15 6.78
N VAL A 92 -0.91 -0.47 7.70
CA VAL A 92 -0.66 -1.91 7.64
C VAL A 92 -1.94 -2.68 7.98
N ASP A 93 -2.13 -3.85 7.36
CA ASP A 93 -3.30 -4.66 7.69
C ASP A 93 -3.16 -5.22 9.10
N ARG A 94 -2.00 -5.77 9.45
CA ARG A 94 -1.67 -6.21 10.81
C ARG A 94 -0.19 -6.05 11.13
N ARG A 95 0.14 -6.05 12.42
CA ARG A 95 1.48 -6.36 12.94
C ARG A 95 1.53 -7.81 13.42
N ILE A 96 2.66 -8.47 13.27
CA ILE A 96 2.87 -9.81 13.83
C ILE A 96 3.23 -9.68 15.33
N VAL A 97 2.75 -10.61 16.15
CA VAL A 97 3.06 -10.65 17.59
C VAL A 97 4.34 -11.44 17.81
N GLY A 98 5.27 -10.87 18.57
CA GLY A 98 6.54 -11.54 18.94
C GLY A 98 7.67 -11.36 17.93
N GLU A 99 7.47 -10.60 16.84
CA GLU A 99 8.51 -10.24 15.88
C GLU A 99 8.27 -8.84 15.29
N ASN A 100 9.33 -8.19 14.80
CA ASN A 100 9.23 -6.87 14.16
C ASN A 100 8.83 -6.99 12.67
N SER A 101 7.62 -7.52 12.46
CA SER A 101 7.10 -7.81 11.12
C SER A 101 5.70 -7.25 10.93
N ILE A 102 5.37 -6.89 9.68
CA ILE A 102 4.05 -6.41 9.27
C ILE A 102 3.39 -7.41 8.32
N LEU A 103 2.07 -7.33 8.16
CA LEU A 103 1.28 -8.12 7.22
C LEU A 103 0.59 -7.19 6.22
N LEU A 104 0.77 -7.50 4.94
CA LEU A 104 0.04 -6.90 3.82
C LEU A 104 -0.82 -7.99 3.16
N CYS A 105 -2.12 -7.73 3.07
CA CYS A 105 -3.10 -8.61 2.45
C CYS A 105 -3.60 -8.01 1.13
N SER A 106 -3.71 -8.86 0.11
CA SER A 106 -4.27 -8.47 -1.18
C SER A 106 -5.20 -9.53 -1.76
N ILE A 107 -6.04 -9.11 -2.70
CA ILE A 107 -6.93 -9.97 -3.46
C ILE A 107 -6.56 -9.75 -4.92
N TYR A 108 -6.30 -10.84 -5.62
CA TYR A 108 -5.88 -10.79 -7.01
C TYR A 108 -6.82 -11.60 -7.88
N ASN A 109 -7.37 -10.96 -8.89
CA ASN A 109 -8.18 -11.59 -9.93
C ASN A 109 -7.50 -11.36 -11.27
N GLY A 110 -6.88 -12.39 -11.83
CA GLY A 110 -6.10 -12.29 -13.06
C GLY A 110 -5.46 -13.61 -13.49
N ILE A 111 -4.71 -13.58 -14.58
CA ILE A 111 -4.12 -14.77 -15.21
C ILE A 111 -2.69 -14.98 -14.72
N ASN A 112 -1.85 -13.93 -14.72
CA ASN A 112 -0.42 -14.06 -14.42
C ASN A 112 -0.02 -13.35 -13.12
N PHE A 113 -0.31 -14.01 -11.99
CA PHE A 113 -0.04 -13.48 -10.65
C PHE A 113 1.42 -13.03 -10.46
N ASP A 114 2.39 -13.86 -10.87
CA ASP A 114 3.81 -13.58 -10.59
C ASP A 114 4.36 -12.44 -11.45
N GLU A 115 3.82 -12.19 -12.65
CA GLU A 115 4.22 -11.05 -13.49
C GLU A 115 3.53 -9.74 -13.07
N GLU A 116 2.21 -9.78 -12.80
CA GLU A 116 1.40 -8.57 -12.63
C GLU A 116 1.55 -7.93 -11.24
N ILE A 117 1.67 -8.76 -10.20
CA ILE A 117 1.57 -8.26 -8.82
C ILE A 117 2.92 -8.05 -8.15
N ASN A 118 3.92 -8.84 -8.54
CA ASN A 118 5.09 -9.08 -7.70
C ASN A 118 5.93 -7.81 -7.49
N LYS A 119 6.15 -7.00 -8.54
CA LYS A 119 6.92 -5.75 -8.42
C LYS A 119 6.19 -4.68 -7.60
N ASN A 120 4.91 -4.44 -7.89
CA ASN A 120 4.11 -3.43 -7.17
C ASN A 120 4.01 -3.76 -5.68
N VAL A 121 3.71 -5.02 -5.36
CA VAL A 121 3.64 -5.50 -3.98
C VAL A 121 4.99 -5.45 -3.29
N PHE A 122 6.06 -5.83 -3.97
CA PHE A 122 7.40 -5.75 -3.40
C PHE A 122 7.73 -4.31 -2.97
N LEU A 123 7.48 -3.32 -3.84
CA LEU A 123 7.68 -1.91 -3.52
C LEU A 123 6.79 -1.43 -2.37
N GLU A 124 5.51 -1.81 -2.35
CA GLU A 124 4.60 -1.48 -1.26
C GLU A 124 5.08 -2.08 0.08
N CYS A 125 5.59 -3.30 0.07
CA CYS A 125 6.19 -3.92 1.25
C CYS A 125 7.43 -3.14 1.72
N GLN A 126 8.33 -2.75 0.81
CA GLN A 126 9.52 -1.97 1.16
C GLN A 126 9.14 -0.59 1.74
N HIS A 127 8.20 0.11 1.11
CA HIS A 127 7.64 1.36 1.61
C HIS A 127 7.07 1.22 3.01
N ASN A 128 6.17 0.26 3.20
CA ASN A 128 5.54 0.06 4.51
C ASN A 128 6.57 -0.32 5.58
N MET A 129 7.62 -1.07 5.23
CA MET A 129 8.74 -1.34 6.14
C MET A 129 9.54 -0.07 6.47
N ARG A 130 9.77 0.84 5.51
CA ARG A 130 10.38 2.16 5.78
C ARG A 130 9.58 2.93 6.84
N VAL A 131 8.29 3.13 6.58
CA VAL A 131 7.40 3.91 7.45
C VAL A 131 7.24 3.28 8.84
N THR A 132 7.10 1.95 8.91
CA THR A 132 6.84 1.25 10.18
C THR A 132 8.09 0.85 10.95
N LYS A 133 9.28 1.03 10.38
CA LYS A 133 10.57 0.50 10.86
C LYS A 133 10.56 -1.02 11.07
N ALA A 134 9.74 -1.74 10.30
CA ALA A 134 9.69 -3.19 10.35
C ALA A 134 10.86 -3.81 9.56
N ASP A 135 11.33 -4.98 10.02
CA ASP A 135 12.43 -5.71 9.39
C ASP A 135 11.94 -6.65 8.28
N LYS A 136 10.64 -6.96 8.29
CA LYS A 136 10.01 -7.92 7.40
C LYS A 136 8.55 -7.59 7.13
N CYS A 137 8.09 -7.88 5.92
CA CYS A 137 6.69 -7.90 5.54
C CYS A 137 6.27 -9.30 5.11
N TYR A 138 5.22 -9.83 5.72
CA TYR A 138 4.48 -10.96 5.17
C TYR A 138 3.49 -10.43 4.13
N PHE A 139 3.57 -10.95 2.90
CA PHE A 139 2.56 -10.68 1.89
C PHE A 139 1.63 -11.88 1.75
N ALA A 140 0.35 -11.70 2.01
CA ALA A 140 -0.68 -12.73 1.89
C ALA A 140 -1.68 -12.34 0.79
N CYS A 141 -1.98 -13.27 -0.11
CA CYS A 141 -2.87 -13.00 -1.23
C CYS A 141 -3.86 -14.14 -1.48
N LEU A 142 -5.11 -13.78 -1.75
CA LEU A 142 -6.10 -14.69 -2.33
C LEU A 142 -6.19 -14.46 -3.84
N ILE A 143 -5.89 -15.51 -4.60
CA ILE A 143 -5.81 -15.54 -6.06
C ILE A 143 -7.08 -16.18 -6.60
N ASN A 144 -7.81 -15.46 -7.47
CA ASN A 144 -9.02 -15.87 -8.17
C ASN A 144 -10.04 -16.55 -7.25
N SER A 145 -10.18 -16.04 -6.02
CA SER A 145 -11.07 -16.56 -4.97
C SER A 145 -10.90 -18.06 -4.65
N ARG A 146 -9.77 -18.68 -5.03
CA ARG A 146 -9.58 -20.14 -4.97
C ARG A 146 -8.26 -20.59 -4.36
N LYS A 147 -7.22 -19.75 -4.41
CA LYS A 147 -5.88 -20.12 -3.95
C LYS A 147 -5.30 -19.04 -3.06
N PHE A 148 -5.03 -19.40 -1.80
CA PHE A 148 -4.32 -18.54 -0.87
C PHE A 148 -2.81 -18.84 -0.92
N VAL A 149 -2.00 -17.78 -0.99
CA VAL A 149 -0.55 -17.84 -0.88
C VAL A 149 -0.06 -16.80 0.12
N PHE A 150 1.06 -17.07 0.78
CA PHE A 150 1.82 -16.02 1.46
C PHE A 150 3.32 -16.20 1.23
N LYS A 151 4.05 -15.07 1.24
CA LYS A 151 5.50 -15.02 1.06
C LYS A 151 6.12 -14.09 2.12
N GLU A 152 7.36 -14.36 2.50
CA GLU A 152 8.16 -13.46 3.32
C GLU A 152 8.94 -12.49 2.41
N ILE A 153 8.89 -11.20 2.72
CA ILE A 153 9.65 -10.16 2.03
C ILE A 153 10.51 -9.47 3.08
N HIS A 154 11.83 -9.53 2.89
CA HIS A 154 12.79 -8.89 3.77
C HIS A 154 13.03 -7.44 3.36
N ARG A 155 13.30 -6.62 4.36
CA ARG A 155 13.71 -5.23 4.18
C ARG A 155 14.97 -5.13 3.31
N ASP A 156 14.93 -4.26 2.30
CA ASP A 156 16.05 -3.95 1.43
C ASP A 156 16.30 -2.44 1.44
N GLU A 157 17.33 -2.01 2.18
CA GLU A 157 17.67 -0.60 2.33
C GLU A 157 18.05 0.09 1.02
N LYS A 158 18.59 -0.65 0.04
CA LYS A 158 18.93 -0.07 -1.26
C LYS A 158 17.67 0.25 -2.05
N VAL A 159 16.67 -0.63 -1.99
CA VAL A 159 15.37 -0.39 -2.62
C VAL A 159 14.63 0.73 -1.89
N ILE A 160 14.58 0.69 -0.56
CA ILE A 160 13.94 1.71 0.26
C ILE A 160 14.54 3.10 -0.03
N SER A 161 15.86 3.20 -0.12
CA SER A 161 16.53 4.48 -0.43
C SER A 161 16.10 5.03 -1.80
N LYS A 162 15.91 4.15 -2.80
CA LYS A 162 15.39 4.55 -4.11
C LYS A 162 13.94 5.02 -4.03
N ILE A 163 13.08 4.27 -3.33
CA ILE A 163 11.67 4.62 -3.12
C ILE A 163 11.57 6.02 -2.51
N VAL A 164 12.29 6.26 -1.41
CA VAL A 164 12.32 7.56 -0.73
C VAL A 164 12.73 8.70 -1.67
N ASN A 165 13.74 8.50 -2.52
CA ASN A 165 14.19 9.53 -3.44
C ASN A 165 13.12 9.88 -4.49
N GLU A 166 12.48 8.87 -5.05
CA GLU A 166 11.45 9.04 -6.08
C GLU A 166 10.18 9.68 -5.49
N GLU A 167 9.81 9.31 -4.26
CA GLU A 167 8.72 9.96 -3.54
C GLU A 167 9.04 11.40 -3.16
N LYS A 168 10.29 11.70 -2.77
CA LYS A 168 10.73 13.10 -2.54
C LYS A 168 10.57 13.93 -3.79
N VAL A 169 11.03 13.44 -4.94
CA VAL A 169 10.87 14.13 -6.23
C VAL A 169 9.39 14.33 -6.50
N PHE A 170 8.58 13.27 -6.40
CA PHE A 170 7.14 13.37 -6.63
C PHE A 170 6.47 14.39 -5.72
N PHE A 171 6.79 14.37 -4.43
CA PHE A 171 6.19 15.27 -3.47
C PHE A 171 6.64 16.73 -3.62
N TYR A 172 7.95 16.99 -3.59
CA TYR A 172 8.49 18.34 -3.57
C TYR A 172 8.45 19.02 -4.94
N ASP A 173 8.64 18.28 -6.03
CA ASP A 173 8.70 18.86 -7.38
C ASP A 173 7.35 18.87 -8.09
N HIS A 174 6.44 17.95 -7.75
CA HIS A 174 5.13 17.89 -8.39
C HIS A 174 4.00 18.31 -7.45
N ILE A 175 3.82 17.65 -6.31
CA ILE A 175 2.68 17.92 -5.42
C ILE A 175 2.75 19.31 -4.80
N LEU A 176 3.88 19.71 -4.21
CA LEU A 176 3.98 21.01 -3.53
C LEU A 176 4.08 22.21 -4.49
N LYS A 177 4.64 22.00 -5.67
CA LYS A 177 4.78 23.07 -6.69
C LYS A 177 3.59 23.14 -7.65
N GLU A 178 2.68 22.17 -7.58
CA GLU A 178 1.57 22.00 -8.52
C GLU A 178 2.05 21.98 -9.98
N ILE A 179 3.15 21.25 -10.23
CA ILE A 179 3.71 21.03 -11.57
C ILE A 179 3.47 19.57 -11.95
N SER A 180 2.71 19.34 -13.02
CA SER A 180 2.45 17.98 -13.51
C SER A 180 3.75 17.21 -13.78
N PRO A 181 3.86 15.94 -13.36
CA PRO A 181 4.92 15.05 -13.82
C PRO A 181 4.80 14.85 -15.33
N ARG A 182 5.94 14.56 -15.97
CA ARG A 182 6.04 14.26 -17.42
C ARG A 182 5.65 12.81 -17.71
#